data_AF-A0A933U6R2-F1
#
_entry.id   AF-A0A933U6R2-F1
#
_cell.length_a   1.000
_cell.length_b   1.000
_cell.length_c   1.000
_cell.angle_alpha   90.00
_cell.angle_beta   90.00
_cell.angle_gamma   90.00
#
_symmetry.space_group_name_H-M   'P 1'
#
loop_
_entity.id
_entity.type
_entity.pdbx_description
1 polymer ?
#
loop_
_entity_poly.entity_id
_entity_poly.type
_entity_poly.pdbx_seq_one_letter_code
_entity_poly.pdbx_strand_id
1 'polypeptide(L)'
;MKKLGYVLPLGTLVVLLLTFLVTRWTSARPVPMPIVGAADANLPRLVFPSRDGRITSRVTSAKGDPIARATLWLRVGNEVWFTESAADGAFVFDHVQSGARMLGVVADGFAPQRFEFADDAPIDALVLDSPLAAPPSLPAMKRSTLRGSVNAGGARAAGMQVCLAPKDPPETLGAPLPVRAECGEDGAFAFADLIEGDYTVQVLPRWAANGSWPDLLRPLAGAAARPLRHEEGAHPDGLALAPISATVHGRLRDAHDSPLEGALVLVSPANDPERFWPPTTSGADGAFECADLPPGKYVVRARAGGDSAQMEVELAAAEARELAFRPLDVARAK
;
A
#
# COMPACT_ATOMS: atom_id res chain seq x y z
N MET A 1 -93.53 1.34 6.93
CA MET A 1 -92.77 1.76 8.12
C MET A 1 -91.38 2.26 7.69
N LYS A 2 -91.23 3.56 7.36
CA LYS A 2 -90.03 4.15 6.72
C LYS A 2 -89.59 5.48 7.37
N LYS A 3 -89.92 5.71 8.65
CA LYS A 3 -89.57 6.93 9.40
C LYS A 3 -88.50 6.74 10.49
N LEU A 4 -87.96 5.53 10.64
CA LEU A 4 -87.00 5.22 11.72
C LEU A 4 -85.52 5.38 11.31
N GLY A 5 -85.21 5.57 10.03
CA GLY A 5 -83.84 5.65 9.51
C GLY A 5 -83.14 7.01 9.61
N TYR A 6 -83.88 8.12 9.78
CA TYR A 6 -83.31 9.48 9.81
C TYR A 6 -83.14 10.05 11.23
N VAL A 7 -83.72 9.42 12.25
CA VAL A 7 -83.65 9.92 13.63
C VAL A 7 -82.31 9.56 14.30
N LEU A 8 -81.71 8.42 13.95
CA LEU A 8 -80.39 8.04 14.45
C LEU A 8 -79.25 9.00 14.06
N PRO A 9 -79.08 9.42 12.79
CA PRO A 9 -77.97 10.31 12.42
C PRO A 9 -78.16 11.74 12.96
N LEU A 10 -79.40 12.24 13.08
CA LEU A 10 -79.65 13.57 13.61
C LEU A 10 -79.41 13.63 15.13
N GLY A 11 -79.82 12.58 15.86
CA GLY A 11 -79.57 12.47 17.30
C GLY A 11 -78.07 12.43 17.63
N THR A 12 -77.28 11.68 16.86
CA THR A 12 -75.81 11.65 17.05
C THR A 12 -75.18 13.01 16.75
N LEU A 13 -75.67 13.72 15.73
CA LEU A 13 -75.14 15.04 15.37
C LEU A 13 -75.47 16.10 16.43
N VAL A 14 -76.66 16.04 17.03
CA VAL A 14 -77.06 16.91 18.16
C VAL A 14 -76.22 16.61 19.39
N VAL A 15 -76.00 15.33 19.71
CA VAL A 15 -75.13 14.94 20.83
C VAL A 15 -73.70 15.42 20.58
N LEU A 16 -73.12 15.18 19.40
CA LEU A 16 -71.78 15.67 19.07
C LEU A 16 -71.69 17.20 19.17
N LEU A 17 -72.69 17.93 18.67
CA LEU A 17 -72.72 19.38 18.74
C LEU A 17 -72.79 19.86 20.19
N LEU A 18 -73.65 19.25 21.02
CA LEU A 18 -73.76 19.56 22.44
C LEU A 18 -72.46 19.23 23.18
N THR A 19 -71.87 18.07 22.88
CA THR A 19 -70.59 17.65 23.51
C THR A 19 -69.47 18.61 23.13
N PHE A 20 -69.41 19.05 21.86
CA PHE A 20 -68.46 20.04 21.37
C PHE A 20 -68.67 21.41 22.02
N LEU A 21 -69.91 21.87 22.14
CA LEU A 21 -70.24 23.13 22.82
C LEU A 21 -69.85 23.08 24.29
N VAL A 22 -70.17 22.00 24.99
CA VAL A 22 -69.79 21.80 26.40
C VAL A 22 -68.28 21.76 26.54
N THR A 23 -67.56 20.95 25.75
CA THR A 23 -66.08 20.92 25.81
C THR A 23 -65.47 22.26 25.48
N ARG A 24 -66.00 23.02 24.52
CA ARG A 24 -65.50 24.35 24.20
C ARG A 24 -65.73 25.35 25.33
N TRP A 25 -66.82 25.22 26.10
CA TRP A 25 -67.10 26.10 27.23
C TRP A 25 -66.39 25.71 28.51
N THR A 26 -66.15 24.41 28.73
CA THR A 26 -65.46 23.90 29.92
C THR A 26 -63.95 23.80 29.74
N SER A 27 -63.43 23.83 28.50
CA SER A 27 -62.00 23.93 28.25
C SER A 27 -61.49 25.24 28.84
N ALA A 28 -60.72 25.13 29.91
CA ALA A 28 -60.05 26.27 30.54
C ALA A 28 -59.32 27.05 29.44
N ARG A 29 -59.66 28.33 29.27
CA ARG A 29 -58.90 29.19 28.35
C ARG A 29 -57.44 29.15 28.82
N PRO A 30 -56.47 28.91 27.90
CA PRO A 30 -55.07 28.92 28.30
C PRO A 30 -54.79 30.26 28.98
N VAL A 31 -54.38 30.20 30.25
CA VAL A 31 -54.01 31.38 31.01
C VAL A 31 -52.86 32.01 30.23
N PRO A 32 -52.97 33.26 29.73
CA PRO A 32 -51.86 33.88 29.05
C PRO A 32 -50.71 33.92 30.05
N MET A 33 -49.60 33.22 29.76
CA MET A 33 -48.38 33.33 30.56
C MET A 33 -47.79 34.71 30.21
N PRO A 34 -47.88 35.72 31.09
CA PRO A 34 -47.21 36.97 30.80
C PRO A 34 -45.70 36.68 30.76
N ILE A 35 -45.07 36.92 29.62
CA ILE A 35 -43.61 36.97 29.55
C ILE A 35 -43.21 38.21 30.33
N VAL A 36 -42.90 38.04 31.61
CA VAL A 36 -42.30 39.08 32.43
C VAL A 36 -40.84 39.15 31.99
N GLY A 37 -40.45 40.24 31.33
CA GLY A 37 -39.04 40.49 31.02
C GLY A 37 -38.23 40.39 32.31
N ALA A 38 -37.16 39.59 32.30
CA ALA A 38 -36.24 39.58 33.44
C ALA A 38 -35.79 41.02 33.70
N ALA A 39 -35.78 41.43 34.98
CA ALA A 39 -35.27 42.74 35.38
C ALA A 39 -33.91 42.96 34.69
N ASP A 40 -33.70 44.15 34.11
CA ASP A 40 -32.52 44.48 33.31
C ASP A 40 -31.26 43.92 33.97
N ALA A 41 -30.77 42.80 33.45
CA ALA A 41 -29.55 42.20 33.93
C ALA A 41 -28.45 43.16 33.49
N ASN A 42 -27.91 43.91 34.45
CA ASN A 42 -26.80 44.82 34.20
C ASN A 42 -25.55 43.97 33.90
N LEU A 43 -25.42 43.53 32.65
CA LEU A 43 -24.25 42.80 32.19
C LEU A 43 -23.06 43.74 32.31
N PRO A 44 -22.01 43.39 33.07
CA PRO A 44 -20.82 44.20 33.14
C PRO A 44 -20.29 44.40 31.72
N ARG A 45 -19.91 45.65 31.41
CA ARG A 45 -19.39 45.98 30.09
C ARG A 45 -18.18 45.10 29.79
N LEU A 46 -18.24 44.36 28.69
CA LEU A 46 -17.08 43.62 28.20
C LEU A 46 -15.97 44.62 27.88
N VAL A 47 -14.87 44.53 28.61
CA VAL A 47 -13.64 45.31 28.35
C VAL A 47 -12.74 44.42 27.51
N PHE A 48 -12.59 44.78 26.24
CA PHE A 48 -11.61 44.13 25.36
C PHE A 48 -10.26 44.82 25.51
N PRO A 49 -9.14 44.08 25.50
CA PRO A 49 -7.82 44.68 25.44
C PRO A 49 -7.68 45.53 24.16
N SER A 50 -7.02 46.68 24.27
CA SER A 50 -6.68 47.52 23.12
C SER A 50 -5.69 46.78 22.21
N ARG A 51 -5.82 46.97 20.90
CA ARG A 51 -4.99 46.35 19.85
C ARG A 51 -4.38 47.44 18.99
N ASP A 52 -3.74 48.37 19.66
CA ASP A 52 -3.19 49.58 19.05
C ASP A 52 -1.66 49.46 18.87
N GLY A 53 -1.07 48.38 19.39
CA GLY A 53 0.34 48.11 19.30
C GLY A 53 0.76 47.71 17.89
N ARG A 54 1.93 48.21 17.48
CA ARG A 54 2.60 47.83 16.24
C ARG A 54 4.05 47.49 16.56
N ILE A 55 4.50 46.32 16.11
CA ILE A 55 5.86 45.84 16.31
C ILE A 55 6.53 45.75 14.94
N THR A 56 7.60 46.49 14.75
CA THR A 56 8.43 46.47 13.54
C THR A 56 9.86 46.13 13.93
N SER A 57 10.42 45.06 13.36
CA SER A 57 11.80 44.67 13.61
C SER A 57 12.33 43.82 12.45
N ARG A 58 13.51 43.22 12.61
CA ARG A 58 14.19 42.41 11.60
C ARG A 58 14.70 41.10 12.18
N VAL A 59 14.69 40.04 11.38
CA VAL A 59 15.36 38.77 11.68
C VAL A 59 16.69 38.73 10.93
N THR A 60 17.78 38.45 11.65
CA THR A 60 19.13 38.36 11.08
C THR A 60 19.84 37.09 11.55
N SER A 61 20.85 36.63 10.80
CA SER A 61 21.77 35.61 11.27
C SER A 61 22.75 36.19 12.30
N ALA A 62 23.48 35.32 13.02
CA ALA A 62 24.59 35.74 13.88
C ALA A 62 25.69 36.56 13.17
N LYS A 63 25.77 36.51 11.83
CA LYS A 63 26.69 37.31 11.01
C LYS A 63 26.11 38.68 10.60
N GLY A 64 24.84 38.94 10.91
CA GLY A 64 24.12 40.15 10.55
C GLY A 64 23.40 40.09 9.20
N ASP A 65 23.46 38.95 8.50
CA ASP A 65 22.76 38.77 7.22
C ASP A 65 21.24 38.73 7.45
N PRO A 66 20.43 39.42 6.63
CA PRO A 66 18.97 39.37 6.77
C PRO A 66 18.42 37.97 6.43
N ILE A 67 17.47 37.50 7.23
CA ILE A 67 16.82 36.20 6.99
C ILE A 67 15.41 36.46 6.45
N ALA A 68 15.24 36.21 5.16
CA ALA A 68 13.95 36.28 4.48
C ALA A 68 13.12 35.02 4.74
N ARG A 69 11.79 35.14 4.62
CA ARG A 69 10.85 34.02 4.70
C ARG A 69 10.89 33.26 6.03
N ALA A 70 11.36 33.90 7.10
CA ALA A 70 11.23 33.37 8.44
C ALA A 70 9.78 33.53 8.87
N THR A 71 9.14 32.44 9.28
CA THR A 71 7.81 32.49 9.89
C THR A 71 7.95 32.93 11.33
N LEU A 72 7.35 34.06 11.68
CA LEU A 72 7.31 34.58 13.04
C LEU A 72 5.91 34.40 13.61
N TRP A 73 5.85 33.97 14.86
CA TRP A 73 4.61 33.96 15.62
C TRP A 73 4.82 34.65 16.95
N LEU A 74 3.93 35.57 17.26
CA LEU A 74 3.96 36.36 18.49
C LEU A 74 2.77 35.93 19.35
N ARG A 75 3.02 35.65 20.62
CA ARG A 75 1.99 35.38 21.61
C ARG A 75 2.04 36.44 22.69
N VAL A 76 0.88 37.03 22.97
CA VAL A 76 0.65 37.93 24.11
C VAL A 76 -0.57 37.39 24.84
N GLY A 77 -0.42 36.99 26.10
CA GLY A 77 -1.48 36.30 26.84
C GLY A 77 -2.04 35.08 26.09
N ASN A 78 -3.31 35.16 25.68
CA ASN A 78 -4.02 34.12 24.91
C ASN A 78 -4.21 34.45 23.42
N GLU A 79 -3.74 35.60 22.94
CA GLU A 79 -3.80 35.95 21.51
C GLU A 79 -2.47 35.63 20.83
N VAL A 80 -2.56 35.25 19.55
CA VAL A 80 -1.41 34.90 18.72
C VAL A 80 -1.51 35.63 17.39
N TRP A 81 -0.39 36.17 16.94
CA TRP A 81 -0.22 36.79 15.64
C TRP A 81 0.82 36.01 14.83
N PHE A 82 0.68 36.03 13.50
CA PHE A 82 1.62 35.42 12.57
C PHE A 82 2.03 36.43 11.52
N THR A 83 3.30 36.42 11.14
CA THR A 83 3.84 37.21 10.03
C THR A 83 5.04 36.49 9.44
N GLU A 84 5.50 36.92 8.27
CA GLU A 84 6.69 36.39 7.60
C GLU A 84 7.69 37.53 7.36
N SER A 85 8.98 37.26 7.50
CA SER A 85 10.00 38.26 7.20
C SER A 85 10.16 38.49 5.70
N ALA A 86 10.31 39.75 5.31
CA ALA A 86 10.56 40.18 3.94
C ALA A 86 11.98 39.82 3.47
N ALA A 87 12.30 40.11 2.21
CA ALA A 87 13.61 39.82 1.61
C ALA A 87 14.79 40.48 2.36
N ASP A 88 14.57 41.62 3.01
CA ASP A 88 15.55 42.31 3.84
C ASP A 88 15.48 41.90 5.32
N GLY A 89 14.74 40.83 5.64
CA GLY A 89 14.52 40.30 6.97
C GLY A 89 13.52 41.09 7.83
N ALA A 90 12.97 42.20 7.34
CA ALA A 90 12.04 43.02 8.10
C ALA A 90 10.70 42.30 8.30
N PHE A 91 10.07 42.49 9.45
CA PHE A 91 8.74 41.97 9.73
C PHE A 91 7.91 43.01 10.50
N VAL A 92 6.59 42.88 10.39
CA VAL A 92 5.63 43.74 11.08
C VAL A 92 4.52 42.89 11.69
N PHE A 93 4.21 43.15 12.96
CA PHE A 93 2.95 42.77 13.58
C PHE A 93 2.12 44.03 13.82
N ASP A 94 0.92 44.06 13.25
CA ASP A 94 -0.07 45.11 13.47
C ASP A 94 -1.14 44.62 14.44
N HIS A 95 -1.80 45.57 15.11
CA HIS A 95 -2.91 45.30 16.03
C HIS A 95 -2.56 44.34 17.17
N VAL A 96 -1.39 44.55 17.77
CA VAL A 96 -0.89 43.78 18.90
C VAL A 96 -1.43 44.37 20.20
N GLN A 97 -1.84 43.53 21.14
CA GLN A 97 -2.22 43.97 22.48
C GLN A 97 -0.99 44.25 23.35
N SER A 98 -1.13 45.12 24.35
CA SER A 98 -0.11 45.32 25.40
C SER A 98 0.00 44.08 26.29
N GLY A 99 1.22 43.78 26.73
CA GLY A 99 1.52 42.70 27.66
C GLY A 99 2.89 42.05 27.39
N ALA A 100 3.26 41.11 28.26
CA ALA A 100 4.45 40.29 28.06
C ALA A 100 4.35 39.48 26.75
N ARG A 101 5.41 39.53 25.95
CA ARG A 101 5.45 39.02 24.59
C ARG A 101 6.40 37.83 24.51
N MET A 102 5.94 36.74 23.91
CA MET A 102 6.80 35.63 23.52
C MET A 102 6.73 35.46 22.01
N LEU A 103 7.89 35.52 21.36
CA LEU A 103 8.01 35.50 19.92
C LEU A 103 8.83 34.28 19.50
N GLY A 104 8.26 33.42 18.67
CA GLY A 104 8.97 32.31 18.05
C GLY A 104 9.30 32.58 16.59
N VAL A 105 10.47 32.13 16.16
CA VAL A 105 10.94 32.25 14.78
C VAL A 105 11.30 30.88 14.24
N VAL A 106 10.80 30.57 13.05
CA VAL A 106 11.16 29.37 12.27
C VAL A 106 11.66 29.82 10.92
N ALA A 107 12.89 29.45 10.58
CA ALA A 107 13.53 29.78 9.31
C ALA A 107 14.24 28.56 8.74
N ASP A 108 14.29 28.45 7.42
CA ASP A 108 14.97 27.34 6.74
C ASP A 108 16.47 27.34 7.05
N GLY A 109 17.03 26.16 7.34
CA GLY A 109 18.42 26.02 7.75
C GLY A 109 18.74 26.49 9.18
N PHE A 110 17.76 26.89 9.99
CA PHE A 110 17.96 27.29 11.40
C PHE A 110 17.11 26.45 12.35
N ALA A 111 17.59 26.26 13.57
CA ALA A 111 16.77 25.69 14.64
C ALA A 111 15.66 26.68 15.04
N PRO A 112 14.44 26.21 15.38
CA PRO A 112 13.41 27.08 15.92
C PRO A 112 13.87 27.77 17.21
N GLN A 113 13.76 29.09 17.26
CA GLN A 113 14.13 29.88 18.44
C GLN A 113 12.95 30.66 19.01
N ARG A 114 13.00 30.91 20.31
CA ARG A 114 12.00 31.67 21.06
C ARG A 114 12.68 32.81 21.81
N PHE A 115 12.00 33.95 21.84
CA PHE A 115 12.44 35.18 22.48
C PHE A 115 11.33 35.67 23.39
N GLU A 116 11.69 36.11 24.61
CA GLU A 116 10.74 36.65 25.58
C GLU A 116 11.06 38.12 25.83
N PHE A 117 10.03 38.95 25.79
CA PHE A 117 10.14 40.39 26.00
C PHE A 117 9.12 40.84 27.06
N ALA A 118 9.55 41.74 27.94
CA ALA A 118 8.64 42.45 28.82
C ALA A 118 7.64 43.30 28.03
N ASP A 119 6.59 43.80 28.69
CA ASP A 119 5.64 44.72 28.06
C ASP A 119 6.34 45.98 27.54
N ASP A 120 5.93 46.46 26.37
CA ASP A 120 6.47 47.65 25.66
C ASP A 120 8.00 47.71 25.40
N ALA A 121 8.79 46.72 25.81
CA ALA A 121 10.22 46.66 25.51
C ALA A 121 10.51 46.72 23.98
N PRO A 122 11.51 47.47 23.53
CA PRO A 122 11.88 47.50 22.11
C PRO A 122 12.37 46.12 21.66
N ILE A 123 12.11 45.79 20.39
CA ILE A 123 12.65 44.60 19.72
C ILE A 123 13.58 45.11 18.63
N ASP A 124 14.88 45.20 18.93
CA ASP A 124 15.87 45.78 18.02
C ASP A 124 16.11 44.88 16.81
N ALA A 125 16.59 43.66 17.04
CA ALA A 125 16.75 42.62 16.03
C ALA A 125 16.63 41.23 16.67
N LEU A 126 16.02 40.30 15.93
CA LEU A 126 15.96 38.89 16.28
C LEU A 126 17.13 38.18 15.61
N VAL A 127 18.20 37.97 16.37
CA VAL A 127 19.39 37.30 15.89
C VAL A 127 19.23 35.80 16.07
N LEU A 128 19.18 35.06 14.96
CA LEU A 128 19.16 33.60 15.01
C LEU A 128 20.54 33.03 15.27
N ASP A 129 20.58 31.88 15.94
CA ASP A 129 21.79 31.09 16.18
C ASP A 129 22.47 30.67 14.87
N SER A 130 23.63 30.01 14.98
CA SER A 130 24.34 29.51 13.80
C SER A 130 23.46 28.58 12.95
N PRO A 131 23.54 28.67 11.60
CA PRO A 131 22.81 27.77 10.72
C PRO A 131 23.13 26.31 11.03
N LEU A 132 22.13 25.45 10.87
CA LEU A 132 22.30 24.01 10.94
C LEU A 132 23.28 23.55 9.85
N ALA A 133 24.09 22.55 10.17
CA ALA A 133 24.95 21.92 9.19
C ALA A 133 24.10 21.38 8.03
N ALA A 134 24.61 21.52 6.80
CA ALA A 134 23.94 20.94 5.65
C ALA A 134 23.75 19.42 5.88
N PRO A 135 22.56 18.88 5.59
CA PRO A 135 22.33 17.46 5.73
C PRO A 135 23.31 16.69 4.83
N PRO A 136 23.76 15.49 5.22
CA PRO A 136 24.62 14.68 4.38
C PRO A 136 23.92 14.40 3.05
N SER A 137 24.64 14.56 1.94
CA SER A 137 24.13 14.17 0.62
C SER A 137 24.06 12.66 0.51
N LEU A 138 22.99 12.13 -0.08
CA LEU A 138 22.91 10.70 -0.39
C LEU A 138 24.02 10.33 -1.40
N PRO A 139 24.66 9.15 -1.26
CA PRO A 139 25.62 8.68 -2.24
C PRO A 139 24.96 8.58 -3.62
N ALA A 140 25.67 9.01 -4.66
CA ALA A 140 25.19 8.89 -6.03
C ALA A 140 25.12 7.41 -6.43
N MET A 141 23.93 6.93 -6.78
CA MET A 141 23.74 5.58 -7.31
C MET A 141 24.17 5.55 -8.77
N LYS A 142 25.19 4.73 -9.08
CA LYS A 142 25.58 4.45 -10.46
C LYS A 142 24.59 3.48 -11.10
N ARG A 143 24.39 3.62 -12.41
CA ARG A 143 23.44 2.82 -13.17
C ARG A 143 24.02 2.46 -14.52
N SER A 144 23.82 1.22 -14.94
CA SER A 144 24.27 0.72 -16.23
C SER A 144 23.34 -0.38 -16.75
N THR A 145 23.34 -0.62 -18.06
CA THR A 145 22.43 -1.62 -18.66
C THR A 145 23.01 -3.02 -18.48
N LEU A 146 22.17 -3.97 -18.03
CA LEU A 146 22.48 -5.39 -18.05
C LEU A 146 21.68 -6.07 -19.16
N ARG A 147 22.32 -6.87 -19.99
CA ARG A 147 21.69 -7.71 -21.02
C ARG A 147 22.04 -9.16 -20.79
N GLY A 148 21.18 -10.07 -21.23
CA GLY A 148 21.44 -11.49 -21.14
C GLY A 148 20.43 -12.32 -21.92
N SER A 149 20.57 -13.64 -21.81
CA SER A 149 19.67 -14.61 -22.42
C SER A 149 19.40 -15.80 -21.52
N VAL A 150 18.21 -16.38 -21.67
CA VAL A 150 17.79 -17.62 -21.01
C VAL A 150 17.84 -18.77 -22.03
N ASN A 151 18.75 -19.71 -21.81
CA ASN A 151 18.98 -20.87 -22.66
C ASN A 151 18.06 -22.04 -22.24
N ALA A 152 16.77 -21.94 -22.56
CA ALA A 152 15.77 -23.00 -22.29
C ALA A 152 15.28 -23.73 -23.55
N GLY A 153 15.90 -23.51 -24.71
CA GLY A 153 15.39 -23.96 -26.02
C GLY A 153 14.35 -22.98 -26.57
N GLY A 154 14.80 -21.80 -27.01
CA GLY A 154 14.05 -20.76 -27.74
C GLY A 154 12.62 -20.52 -27.24
N ALA A 155 11.64 -21.21 -27.83
CA ALA A 155 10.22 -21.10 -27.52
C ALA A 155 9.86 -21.35 -26.04
N ARG A 156 10.67 -22.12 -25.29
CA ARG A 156 10.44 -22.33 -23.85
C ARG A 156 10.89 -21.16 -22.98
N ALA A 157 11.83 -20.33 -23.46
CA ALA A 157 12.32 -19.18 -22.71
C ALA A 157 11.38 -17.97 -22.80
N ALA A 158 10.60 -17.87 -23.88
CA ALA A 158 9.64 -16.79 -24.10
C ALA A 158 8.65 -16.64 -22.94
N GLY A 159 8.55 -15.43 -22.40
CA GLY A 159 7.66 -15.11 -21.28
C GLY A 159 8.15 -15.57 -19.90
N MET A 160 9.34 -16.20 -19.79
CA MET A 160 9.98 -16.39 -18.48
C MET A 160 10.38 -15.04 -17.89
N GLN A 161 10.38 -14.92 -16.56
CA GLN A 161 10.85 -13.71 -15.88
C GLN A 161 12.21 -13.92 -15.21
N VAL A 162 13.16 -13.07 -15.54
CA VAL A 162 14.42 -12.94 -14.78
C VAL A 162 14.19 -11.93 -13.66
N CYS A 163 14.51 -12.33 -12.43
CA CYS A 163 14.36 -11.49 -11.26
C CYS A 163 15.72 -11.26 -10.62
N LEU A 164 16.03 -10.00 -10.33
CA LEU A 164 17.21 -9.61 -9.57
C LEU A 164 16.75 -9.09 -8.22
N ALA A 165 17.11 -9.81 -7.15
CA ALA A 165 16.86 -9.39 -5.78
C ALA A 165 18.18 -8.88 -5.18
N PRO A 166 18.23 -7.65 -4.64
CA PRO A 166 19.41 -7.12 -3.96
C PRO A 166 19.84 -8.04 -2.81
N LYS A 167 21.15 -8.15 -2.56
CA LYS A 167 21.64 -8.88 -1.39
C LYS A 167 21.38 -8.11 -0.09
N ASP A 168 21.49 -6.79 -0.15
CA ASP A 168 21.22 -5.92 0.99
C ASP A 168 19.70 -5.66 1.13
N PRO A 169 19.19 -5.48 2.36
CA PRO A 169 17.80 -5.13 2.58
C PRO A 169 17.41 -3.82 1.88
N PRO A 170 16.18 -3.70 1.33
CA PRO A 170 15.74 -2.53 0.57
C PRO A 170 15.68 -1.22 1.40
N GLU A 171 15.64 -1.31 2.72
CA GLU A 171 15.74 -0.17 3.64
C GLU A 171 17.17 0.40 3.76
N THR A 172 18.16 -0.29 3.22
CA THR A 172 19.56 0.16 3.22
C THR A 172 19.74 1.32 2.25
N LEU A 173 20.11 2.50 2.76
CA LEU A 173 20.34 3.68 1.93
C LEU A 173 21.42 3.43 0.87
N GLY A 174 21.07 3.63 -0.40
CA GLY A 174 21.96 3.42 -1.54
C GLY A 174 22.07 1.97 -2.01
N ALA A 175 21.38 1.02 -1.37
CA ALA A 175 21.30 -0.35 -1.88
C ALA A 175 20.48 -0.42 -3.18
N PRO A 176 20.76 -1.40 -4.05
CA PRO A 176 19.95 -1.63 -5.23
C PRO A 176 18.52 -2.04 -4.89
N LEU A 177 17.63 -2.01 -5.89
CA LEU A 177 16.21 -2.37 -5.75
C LEU A 177 15.87 -3.69 -6.46
N PRO A 178 14.85 -4.43 -5.99
CA PRO A 178 14.34 -5.58 -6.72
C PRO A 178 13.81 -5.17 -8.09
N VAL A 179 14.27 -5.85 -9.15
CA VAL A 179 13.84 -5.60 -10.53
C VAL A 179 13.55 -6.90 -11.25
N ARG A 180 12.71 -6.82 -12.29
CA ARG A 180 12.31 -7.97 -13.10
C ARG A 180 12.31 -7.61 -14.58
N ALA A 181 12.67 -8.57 -15.41
CA ALA A 181 12.61 -8.46 -16.85
C ALA A 181 11.97 -9.72 -17.43
N GLU A 182 11.07 -9.54 -18.39
CA GLU A 182 10.50 -10.64 -19.15
C GLU A 182 11.42 -11.00 -20.32
N CYS A 183 11.52 -12.28 -20.64
CA CYS A 183 12.30 -12.79 -21.75
C CYS A 183 11.49 -12.71 -23.05
N GLY A 184 12.11 -12.19 -24.11
CA GLY A 184 11.56 -12.21 -25.47
C GLY A 184 11.47 -13.61 -26.07
N GLU A 185 10.99 -13.71 -27.31
CA GLU A 185 10.81 -14.99 -28.02
C GLU A 185 12.11 -15.77 -28.23
N ASP A 186 13.24 -15.07 -28.32
CA ASP A 186 14.59 -15.62 -28.42
C ASP A 186 15.22 -15.93 -27.04
N GLY A 187 14.49 -15.69 -25.94
CA GLY A 187 14.98 -15.81 -24.57
C GLY A 187 15.83 -14.63 -24.10
N ALA A 188 15.98 -13.56 -24.89
CA ALA A 188 16.75 -12.38 -24.50
C ALA A 188 16.00 -11.54 -23.45
N PHE A 189 16.74 -10.94 -22.52
CA PHE A 189 16.22 -10.00 -21.53
C PHE A 189 17.18 -8.82 -21.34
N ALA A 190 16.66 -7.70 -20.85
CA ALA A 190 17.46 -6.52 -20.53
C ALA A 190 16.90 -5.77 -19.32
N PHE A 191 17.81 -5.31 -18.46
CA PHE A 191 17.53 -4.35 -17.40
C PHE A 191 18.17 -3.02 -17.81
N ALA A 192 17.35 -2.10 -18.32
CA ALA A 192 17.78 -0.74 -18.57
C ALA A 192 17.96 -0.01 -17.23
N ASP A 193 18.99 0.83 -17.14
CA ASP A 193 19.22 1.69 -15.97
C ASP A 193 19.30 0.93 -14.63
N LEU A 194 19.93 -0.25 -14.64
CA LEU A 194 20.09 -1.09 -13.46
C LEU A 194 21.12 -0.48 -12.51
N ILE A 195 20.76 -0.33 -11.23
CA ILE A 195 21.67 0.15 -10.19
C ILE A 195 22.86 -0.81 -10.08
N GLU A 196 24.07 -0.28 -10.05
CA GLU A 196 25.27 -1.08 -9.80
C GLU A 196 25.27 -1.60 -8.37
N GLY A 197 25.60 -2.88 -8.21
CA GLY A 197 25.62 -3.52 -6.89
C GLY A 197 25.50 -5.03 -6.94
N ASP A 198 25.27 -5.62 -5.76
CA ASP A 198 25.17 -7.05 -5.57
C ASP A 198 23.71 -7.52 -5.51
N TYR A 199 23.41 -8.51 -6.36
CA TYR A 199 22.12 -9.13 -6.52
C TYR A 199 22.21 -10.65 -6.34
N THR A 200 21.04 -11.27 -6.30
CA THR A 200 20.82 -12.68 -6.58
C THR A 200 19.88 -12.80 -7.77
N VAL A 201 20.12 -13.80 -8.62
CA VAL A 201 19.38 -14.04 -9.86
C VAL A 201 18.46 -15.22 -9.71
N GLN A 202 17.23 -15.06 -10.18
CA GLN A 202 16.23 -16.11 -10.27
C GLN A 202 15.60 -16.10 -11.66
N VAL A 203 15.20 -17.27 -12.15
CA VAL A 203 14.39 -17.39 -13.37
C VAL A 203 13.07 -18.05 -12.99
N LEU A 204 11.96 -17.37 -13.28
CA LEU A 204 10.62 -17.87 -13.01
C LEU A 204 9.96 -18.32 -14.32
N PRO A 205 9.20 -19.43 -14.31
CA PRO A 205 8.41 -19.82 -15.46
C PRO A 205 7.30 -18.80 -15.75
N ARG A 206 6.78 -18.82 -16.99
CA ARG A 206 5.73 -17.90 -17.46
C ARG A 206 4.48 -17.86 -16.56
N TRP A 207 4.09 -19.00 -16.01
CA TRP A 207 2.90 -19.11 -15.16
C TRP A 207 3.12 -18.52 -13.77
N ALA A 208 4.38 -18.36 -13.36
CA ALA A 208 4.79 -17.76 -12.10
C ALA A 208 5.25 -16.30 -12.28
N ALA A 209 4.84 -15.64 -13.37
CA ALA A 209 5.09 -14.22 -13.58
C ALA A 209 4.64 -13.41 -12.36
N ASN A 210 5.49 -12.49 -11.90
CA ASN A 210 5.31 -11.67 -10.70
C ASN A 210 5.28 -12.46 -9.36
N GLY A 211 5.53 -13.77 -9.40
CA GLY A 211 5.71 -14.61 -8.22
C GLY A 211 7.13 -14.54 -7.66
N SER A 212 7.46 -15.46 -6.75
CA SER A 212 8.81 -15.62 -6.19
C SER A 212 9.31 -17.06 -6.25
N TRP A 213 8.55 -17.92 -6.95
CA TRP A 213 8.76 -19.36 -6.99
C TRP A 213 7.99 -19.97 -8.16
N PRO A 214 8.47 -21.08 -8.77
CA PRO A 214 9.73 -21.76 -8.51
C PRO A 214 10.90 -21.06 -9.20
N ASP A 215 12.08 -21.14 -8.58
CA ASP A 215 13.32 -20.67 -9.19
C ASP A 215 13.92 -21.79 -10.04
N LEU A 216 13.90 -21.63 -11.35
CA LEU A 216 14.36 -22.63 -12.30
C LEU A 216 15.89 -22.70 -12.43
N LEU A 217 16.64 -21.82 -11.77
CA LEU A 217 18.11 -21.86 -11.76
C LEU A 217 18.69 -22.80 -10.71
N ARG A 218 17.85 -23.39 -9.84
CA ARG A 218 18.34 -24.20 -8.71
C ARG A 218 17.41 -25.36 -8.36
N PRO A 219 17.95 -26.45 -7.77
CA PRO A 219 17.14 -27.53 -7.22
C PRO A 219 16.20 -27.05 -6.12
N LEU A 220 15.09 -27.77 -5.95
CA LEU A 220 14.09 -27.51 -4.93
C LEU A 220 14.66 -27.70 -3.50
N ALA A 221 15.64 -28.60 -3.36
CA ALA A 221 16.31 -28.89 -2.11
C ALA A 221 17.39 -27.82 -1.78
N GLY A 222 16.95 -26.69 -1.22
CA GLY A 222 17.78 -25.80 -0.38
C GLY A 222 19.02 -25.17 -1.03
N ALA A 223 19.14 -25.17 -2.34
CA ALA A 223 20.29 -24.56 -3.02
C ALA A 223 20.32 -23.04 -2.83
N ALA A 224 21.52 -22.49 -2.62
CA ALA A 224 21.71 -21.05 -2.49
C ALA A 224 21.29 -20.31 -3.76
N ALA A 225 20.73 -19.11 -3.60
CA ALA A 225 20.42 -18.25 -4.73
C ALA A 225 21.71 -17.88 -5.47
N ARG A 226 21.65 -17.79 -6.81
CA ARG A 226 22.83 -17.50 -7.63
C ARG A 226 23.23 -16.03 -7.45
N PRO A 227 24.42 -15.71 -6.90
CA PRO A 227 24.85 -14.32 -6.74
C PRO A 227 25.21 -13.71 -8.11
N LEU A 228 25.01 -12.40 -8.22
CA LEU A 228 25.38 -11.59 -9.38
C LEU A 228 25.90 -10.24 -8.89
N ARG A 229 27.12 -9.87 -9.28
CA ARG A 229 27.61 -8.50 -9.13
C ARG A 229 27.43 -7.78 -10.46
N HIS A 230 26.75 -6.63 -10.44
CA HIS A 230 26.52 -5.79 -11.61
C HIS A 230 27.26 -4.47 -11.47
N GLU A 231 28.13 -4.18 -12.42
CA GLU A 231 28.83 -2.91 -12.60
C GLU A 231 29.02 -2.68 -14.11
N GLU A 232 29.22 -1.43 -14.53
CA GLU A 232 29.44 -1.12 -15.93
C GLU A 232 30.56 -1.98 -16.55
N GLY A 233 30.24 -2.68 -17.64
CA GLY A 233 31.19 -3.55 -18.35
C GLY A 233 31.44 -4.92 -17.71
N ALA A 234 30.79 -5.28 -16.60
CA ALA A 234 30.99 -6.57 -15.93
C ALA A 234 30.55 -7.79 -16.77
N HIS A 235 29.59 -7.59 -17.67
CA HIS A 235 28.97 -8.65 -18.48
C HIS A 235 29.08 -8.32 -19.99
N PRO A 236 30.30 -8.32 -20.57
CA PRO A 236 30.51 -7.89 -21.96
C PRO A 236 29.80 -8.78 -22.98
N ASP A 237 29.74 -10.09 -22.71
CA ASP A 237 29.04 -11.08 -23.55
C ASP A 237 27.56 -11.25 -23.15
N GLY A 238 27.08 -10.48 -22.16
CA GLY A 238 25.78 -10.64 -21.54
C GLY A 238 25.71 -11.78 -20.52
N LEU A 239 24.65 -11.76 -19.71
CA LEU A 239 24.41 -12.76 -18.68
C LEU A 239 23.68 -13.98 -19.26
N ALA A 240 24.38 -15.10 -19.37
CA ALA A 240 23.78 -16.38 -19.78
C ALA A 240 23.18 -17.14 -18.59
N LEU A 241 21.89 -17.44 -18.68
CA LEU A 241 21.12 -18.18 -17.68
C LEU A 241 20.62 -19.49 -18.29
N ALA A 242 20.81 -20.62 -17.60
CA ALA A 242 20.39 -21.94 -18.06
C ALA A 242 19.44 -22.55 -17.02
N PRO A 243 18.11 -22.51 -17.25
CA PRO A 243 17.15 -23.19 -16.40
C PRO A 243 17.39 -24.70 -16.38
N ILE A 244 17.22 -25.32 -15.21
CA ILE A 244 17.47 -26.75 -14.97
C ILE A 244 16.18 -27.54 -14.70
N SER A 245 15.08 -27.19 -15.35
CA SER A 245 13.79 -27.84 -15.13
C SER A 245 13.66 -29.21 -15.80
N ALA A 246 12.76 -30.03 -15.24
CA ALA A 246 12.30 -31.31 -15.72
C ALA A 246 10.84 -31.23 -16.17
N THR A 247 10.37 -32.29 -16.81
CA THR A 247 8.98 -32.46 -17.25
C THR A 247 8.49 -33.84 -16.85
N VAL A 248 7.28 -33.89 -16.33
CA VAL A 248 6.56 -35.12 -16.00
C VAL A 248 5.40 -35.27 -16.97
N HIS A 249 5.23 -36.44 -17.57
CA HIS A 249 4.13 -36.72 -18.47
C HIS A 249 3.62 -38.14 -18.27
N GLY A 250 2.47 -38.47 -18.83
CA GLY A 250 1.92 -39.83 -18.76
C GLY A 250 0.51 -39.91 -19.30
N ARG A 251 -0.12 -41.08 -19.16
CA ARG A 251 -1.51 -41.32 -19.56
C ARG A 251 -2.32 -41.87 -18.39
N LEU A 252 -3.50 -41.28 -18.17
CA LEU A 252 -4.48 -41.74 -17.19
C LEU A 252 -5.52 -42.62 -17.87
N ARG A 253 -5.93 -43.68 -17.16
CA ARG A 253 -6.91 -44.65 -17.63
C ARG A 253 -7.96 -44.92 -16.58
N ASP A 254 -9.16 -45.27 -17.02
CA ASP A 254 -10.25 -45.70 -16.16
C ASP A 254 -10.17 -47.20 -15.83
N ALA A 255 -11.06 -47.70 -14.96
CA ALA A 255 -11.12 -49.11 -14.58
C ALA A 255 -11.36 -50.09 -15.75
N HIS A 256 -11.79 -49.62 -16.92
CA HIS A 256 -11.97 -50.40 -18.15
C HIS A 256 -10.78 -50.28 -19.11
N ASP A 257 -9.65 -49.75 -18.64
CA ASP A 257 -8.43 -49.47 -19.41
C ASP A 257 -8.64 -48.43 -20.54
N SER A 258 -9.74 -47.67 -20.50
CA SER A 258 -10.04 -46.61 -21.46
C SER A 258 -9.32 -45.31 -21.07
N PRO A 259 -8.89 -44.48 -22.04
CA PRO A 259 -8.29 -43.19 -21.74
C PRO A 259 -9.23 -42.31 -20.92
N LEU A 260 -8.67 -41.68 -19.88
CA LEU A 260 -9.46 -40.90 -18.94
C LEU A 260 -9.27 -39.40 -19.22
N GLU A 261 -10.29 -38.79 -19.83
CA GLU A 261 -10.33 -37.34 -20.08
C GLU A 261 -10.76 -36.56 -18.84
N GLY A 262 -10.15 -35.39 -18.61
CA GLY A 262 -10.58 -34.45 -17.58
C GLY A 262 -10.19 -34.83 -16.15
N ALA A 263 -9.41 -35.89 -15.94
CA ALA A 263 -8.84 -36.19 -14.62
C ALA A 263 -7.81 -35.11 -14.22
N LEU A 264 -7.90 -34.66 -12.97
CA LEU A 264 -7.07 -33.62 -12.39
C LEU A 264 -5.72 -34.18 -11.93
N VAL A 265 -4.63 -33.56 -12.37
CA VAL A 265 -3.26 -33.87 -11.97
C VAL A 265 -2.71 -32.68 -11.17
N LEU A 266 -2.26 -32.97 -9.96
CA LEU A 266 -1.63 -32.03 -9.05
C LEU A 266 -0.19 -32.48 -8.79
N VAL A 267 0.74 -31.55 -8.87
CA VAL A 267 2.15 -31.77 -8.54
C VAL A 267 2.53 -30.84 -7.40
N SER A 268 3.11 -31.38 -6.33
CA SER A 268 3.66 -30.60 -5.21
C SER A 268 5.05 -31.11 -4.80
N PRO A 269 5.89 -30.26 -4.19
CA PRO A 269 7.10 -30.69 -3.51
C PRO A 269 6.80 -31.75 -2.44
N ALA A 270 7.66 -32.77 -2.33
CA ALA A 270 7.51 -33.78 -1.28
C ALA A 270 7.68 -33.21 0.15
N ASN A 271 8.41 -32.09 0.27
CA ASN A 271 8.64 -31.39 1.55
C ASN A 271 7.63 -30.25 1.84
N ASP A 272 6.79 -29.88 0.88
CA ASP A 272 5.80 -28.80 1.00
C ASP A 272 4.54 -29.19 0.20
N PRO A 273 3.74 -30.15 0.68
CA PRO A 273 2.62 -30.72 -0.07
C PRO A 273 1.46 -29.74 -0.31
N GLU A 274 1.46 -28.57 0.33
CA GLU A 274 0.45 -27.51 0.15
C GLU A 274 0.78 -26.55 -1.00
N ARG A 275 2.03 -26.58 -1.47
CA ARG A 275 2.50 -25.75 -2.58
C ARG A 275 2.37 -26.51 -3.89
N PHE A 276 1.45 -26.11 -4.75
CA PHE A 276 1.19 -26.79 -6.01
C PHE A 276 1.76 -26.04 -7.21
N TRP A 277 2.20 -26.80 -8.21
CA TRP A 277 2.26 -26.30 -9.58
C TRP A 277 0.85 -26.03 -10.11
N PRO A 278 0.72 -25.25 -11.21
CA PRO A 278 -0.56 -25.08 -11.88
C PRO A 278 -1.23 -26.44 -12.14
N PRO A 279 -2.46 -26.64 -11.66
CA PRO A 279 -3.18 -27.89 -11.89
C PRO A 279 -3.33 -28.16 -13.39
N THR A 280 -3.13 -29.41 -13.78
CA THR A 280 -3.28 -29.88 -15.17
C THR A 280 -4.43 -30.87 -15.25
N THR A 281 -5.12 -30.93 -16.39
CA THR A 281 -6.12 -31.96 -16.68
C THR A 281 -5.66 -32.85 -17.82
N SER A 282 -5.99 -34.12 -17.75
CA SER A 282 -5.75 -35.08 -18.85
C SER A 282 -6.62 -34.76 -20.07
N GLY A 283 -6.05 -34.92 -21.26
CA GLY A 283 -6.75 -34.74 -22.54
C GLY A 283 -7.61 -35.94 -22.94
N ALA A 284 -8.23 -35.88 -24.12
CA ALA A 284 -9.12 -36.93 -24.64
C ALA A 284 -8.43 -38.30 -24.82
N ASP A 285 -7.11 -38.33 -24.99
CA ASP A 285 -6.30 -39.56 -25.05
C ASP A 285 -5.73 -39.96 -23.67
N GLY A 286 -6.22 -39.32 -22.61
CA GLY A 286 -5.76 -39.50 -21.23
C GLY A 286 -4.39 -38.88 -20.94
N ALA A 287 -3.74 -38.24 -21.91
CA ALA A 287 -2.40 -37.70 -21.74
C ALA A 287 -2.39 -36.45 -20.84
N PHE A 288 -1.35 -36.31 -20.02
CA PHE A 288 -1.07 -35.10 -19.26
C PHE A 288 0.42 -34.77 -19.31
N GLU A 289 0.75 -33.50 -19.11
CA GLU A 289 2.13 -33.01 -19.04
C GLU A 289 2.23 -31.89 -17.99
N CYS A 290 3.24 -31.96 -17.13
CA CYS A 290 3.59 -30.94 -16.16
C CYS A 290 5.07 -30.55 -16.35
N ALA A 291 5.32 -29.32 -16.77
CA ALA A 291 6.66 -28.79 -17.03
C ALA A 291 7.12 -27.82 -15.93
N ASP A 292 8.30 -27.21 -16.12
CA ASP A 292 8.89 -26.21 -15.23
C ASP A 292 9.11 -26.73 -13.80
N LEU A 293 9.53 -27.99 -13.66
CA LEU A 293 9.80 -28.65 -12.39
C LEU A 293 11.30 -28.62 -12.09
N PRO A 294 11.82 -27.80 -11.16
CA PRO A 294 13.23 -27.89 -10.77
C PRO A 294 13.62 -29.29 -10.27
N PRO A 295 14.91 -29.66 -10.26
CA PRO A 295 15.31 -30.97 -9.78
C PRO A 295 14.96 -31.13 -8.30
N GLY A 296 14.43 -32.29 -7.94
CA GLY A 296 13.95 -32.53 -6.57
C GLY A 296 12.92 -33.64 -6.47
N LYS A 297 12.36 -33.78 -5.26
CA LYS A 297 11.36 -34.80 -4.92
C LYS A 297 9.96 -34.20 -4.95
N TYR A 298 9.05 -34.91 -5.59
CA TYR A 298 7.68 -34.48 -5.85
C TYR A 298 6.68 -35.55 -5.46
N VAL A 299 5.49 -35.12 -5.10
CA VAL A 299 4.28 -35.95 -5.03
C VAL A 299 3.40 -35.55 -6.21
N VAL A 300 3.11 -36.51 -7.08
CA VAL A 300 2.16 -36.33 -8.19
C VAL A 300 0.88 -37.08 -7.85
N ARG A 301 -0.25 -36.36 -7.84
CA ARG A 301 -1.57 -36.89 -7.51
C ARG A 301 -2.50 -36.75 -8.70
N ALA A 302 -3.06 -37.87 -9.15
CA ALA A 302 -4.14 -37.91 -10.14
C ALA A 302 -5.48 -38.16 -9.41
N ARG A 303 -6.52 -37.42 -9.80
CA ARG A 303 -7.85 -37.52 -9.23
C ARG A 303 -8.92 -37.55 -10.34
N ALA A 304 -9.84 -38.49 -10.23
CA ALA A 304 -11.00 -38.57 -11.09
C ALA A 304 -12.22 -39.02 -10.27
N GLY A 305 -13.27 -38.19 -10.25
CA GLY A 305 -14.44 -38.43 -9.38
C GLY A 305 -14.06 -38.55 -7.90
N GLY A 306 -14.44 -39.67 -7.28
CA GLY A 306 -14.12 -40.00 -5.90
C GLY A 306 -12.75 -40.68 -5.70
N ASP A 307 -12.17 -41.26 -6.75
CA ASP A 307 -10.90 -42.00 -6.65
C ASP A 307 -9.67 -41.10 -6.85
N SER A 308 -8.54 -41.52 -6.27
CA SER A 308 -7.27 -40.83 -6.43
C SER A 308 -6.10 -41.81 -6.36
N ALA A 309 -5.06 -41.52 -7.14
CA ALA A 309 -3.78 -42.19 -7.06
C ALA A 309 -2.69 -41.13 -6.85
N GLN A 310 -1.66 -41.50 -6.12
CA GLN A 310 -0.49 -40.64 -5.94
C GLN A 310 0.79 -41.44 -6.07
N MET A 311 1.86 -40.77 -6.48
CA MET A 311 3.18 -41.35 -6.60
C MET A 311 4.23 -40.33 -6.21
N GLU A 312 5.27 -40.79 -5.53
CA GLU A 312 6.47 -40.00 -5.27
C GLU A 312 7.46 -40.21 -6.42
N VAL A 313 8.08 -39.12 -6.88
CA VAL A 313 9.06 -39.13 -7.95
C VAL A 313 10.20 -38.19 -7.63
N GLU A 314 11.42 -38.61 -7.93
CA GLU A 314 12.62 -37.79 -7.88
C GLU A 314 13.05 -37.45 -9.31
N LEU A 315 13.16 -36.16 -9.61
CA LEU A 315 13.45 -35.64 -10.94
C LEU A 315 14.86 -35.04 -10.98
N ALA A 316 15.64 -35.40 -11.99
CA ALA A 316 16.91 -34.78 -12.32
C ALA A 316 16.74 -33.59 -13.30
N ALA A 317 17.80 -32.78 -13.45
CA ALA A 317 17.80 -31.66 -14.38
C ALA A 317 17.60 -32.10 -15.83
N ALA A 318 16.78 -31.37 -16.57
CA ALA A 318 16.46 -31.64 -17.98
C ALA A 318 15.84 -33.03 -18.25
N GLU A 319 15.29 -33.68 -17.22
CA GLU A 319 14.67 -34.99 -17.33
C GLU A 319 13.23 -34.89 -17.88
N ALA A 320 12.84 -35.81 -18.77
CA ALA A 320 11.45 -36.03 -19.13
C ALA A 320 11.00 -37.41 -18.59
N ARG A 321 10.22 -37.41 -17.51
CA ARG A 321 9.76 -38.64 -16.84
C ARG A 321 8.35 -39.02 -17.26
N GLU A 322 8.19 -40.23 -17.76
CA GLU A 322 6.88 -40.85 -17.95
C GLU A 322 6.40 -41.48 -16.63
N LEU A 323 5.16 -41.20 -16.23
CA LEU A 323 4.50 -41.80 -15.07
C LEU A 323 3.36 -42.71 -15.50
N ALA A 324 3.38 -43.93 -14.95
CA ALA A 324 2.29 -44.88 -15.09
C ALA A 324 1.50 -44.95 -13.78
N PHE A 325 0.28 -44.41 -13.79
CA PHE A 325 -0.65 -44.55 -12.67
C PHE A 325 -1.45 -45.85 -12.80
N ARG A 326 -1.88 -46.39 -11.66
CA ARG A 326 -2.94 -47.40 -11.67
C ARG A 326 -4.20 -46.82 -12.32
N PRO A 327 -5.04 -47.64 -12.99
CA PRO A 327 -6.36 -47.23 -13.41
C PRO A 327 -7.18 -46.61 -12.27
N LEU A 328 -7.92 -45.55 -12.57
CA LEU A 328 -8.79 -44.83 -11.62
C LEU A 328 -10.24 -45.24 -11.81
N ASP A 329 -10.95 -45.49 -10.71
CA ASP A 329 -12.37 -45.81 -10.74
C ASP A 329 -13.23 -44.54 -10.58
N VAL A 330 -13.75 -44.04 -11.70
CA VAL A 330 -14.61 -42.85 -11.72
C VAL A 330 -15.97 -43.04 -11.06
N ALA A 331 -16.46 -44.29 -10.96
CA ALA A 331 -17.75 -44.61 -10.36
C ALA A 331 -17.66 -44.77 -8.83
N ARG A 332 -16.44 -44.76 -8.27
CA ARG A 332 -16.22 -44.86 -6.83
C ARG A 332 -16.77 -43.63 -6.12
N ALA A 333 -17.79 -43.84 -5.28
CA ALA A 333 -18.33 -42.79 -4.41
C ALA A 333 -17.26 -42.33 -3.39
N LYS A 334 -17.32 -41.03 -3.06
CA LYS A 334 -16.39 -40.34 -2.14
C LYS A 334 -16.48 -40.85 -0.71
#